data_AF-A0A2T2YWM3-F1
#
_entry.id   AF-A0A2T2YWM3-F1
#
_cell.length_a   1.000
_cell.length_b   1.000
_cell.length_c   1.000
_cell.angle_alpha   90.00
_cell.angle_beta   90.00
_cell.angle_gamma   90.00
#
_symmetry.space_group_name_H-M   'P 1'
#
loop_
_entity.id
_entity.type
_entity.pdbx_description
1 polymer ?
#
loop_
_entity_poly.entity_id
_entity_poly.type
_entity_poly.pdbx_seq_one_letter_code
_entity_poly.pdbx_strand_id
1 'polypeptide(L)'
;MFGRHFYGVRLQPLEDGYGWVVYGHPPARRIVAALVCAARQRGSFAELRDCCTYMDLCDGMERWWVTDLSADTDGFLCWYARDRGYPGAVPITTIVP
;
A
#
# COMPACT_ATOMS: atom_id res chain seq x y z
N MET A 1 -10.97 -4.65 -6.45
CA MET A 1 -10.03 -3.96 -5.55
C MET A 1 -9.81 -4.83 -4.33
N PHE A 2 -8.56 -5.21 -4.09
CA PHE A 2 -8.06 -6.13 -3.07
C PHE A 2 -7.82 -5.43 -1.72
N GLY A 3 -7.59 -6.21 -0.66
CA GLY A 3 -7.20 -5.67 0.64
C GLY A 3 -8.34 -5.18 1.54
N ARG A 4 -7.98 -4.90 2.79
CA ARG A 4 -8.92 -4.52 3.87
C ARG A 4 -8.90 -3.02 4.10
N HIS A 5 -10.00 -2.47 4.62
CA HIS A 5 -10.11 -1.04 4.89
C HIS A 5 -9.70 -0.68 6.32
N PHE A 6 -8.91 0.38 6.45
CA PHE A 6 -8.52 1.00 7.71
C PHE A 6 -8.55 2.52 7.53
N TYR A 7 -9.35 3.23 8.33
CA TYR A 7 -9.47 4.70 8.26
C TYR A 7 -9.74 5.25 6.85
N GLY A 8 -10.55 4.55 6.05
CA GLY A 8 -10.85 4.93 4.67
C GLY A 8 -9.72 4.67 3.66
N VAL A 9 -8.66 3.97 4.07
CA VAL A 9 -7.57 3.50 3.20
C VAL A 9 -7.75 2.01 2.99
N ARG A 10 -7.80 1.58 1.73
CA ARG A 10 -7.79 0.17 1.37
C ARG A 10 -6.36 -0.29 1.20
N LEU A 11 -5.92 -1.19 2.07
CA LEU A 11 -4.54 -1.64 2.21
C LEU A 11 -4.43 -3.12 1.87
N GLN A 12 -3.55 -3.45 0.93
CA GLN A 12 -3.19 -4.83 0.56
C GLN A 12 -1.70 -5.04 0.86
N PRO A 13 -1.31 -6.00 1.71
CA PRO A 13 0.10 -6.35 1.87
C PRO A 13 0.67 -6.95 0.57
N LEU A 14 1.95 -6.69 0.31
CA LEU A 14 2.75 -7.45 -0.63
C LEU A 14 3.20 -8.76 0.04
N GLU A 15 3.45 -9.77 -0.79
CA GLU A 15 3.72 -11.13 -0.32
C GLU A 15 5.03 -11.28 0.46
N ASP A 16 6.03 -10.43 0.17
CA ASP A 16 7.28 -10.39 0.92
C ASP A 16 7.09 -9.96 2.39
N GLY A 17 5.92 -9.42 2.73
CA GLY A 17 5.61 -8.87 4.05
C GLY A 17 6.29 -7.54 4.33
N TYR A 18 7.12 -7.04 3.40
CA TYR A 18 7.88 -5.81 3.54
C TYR A 18 7.20 -4.63 2.87
N GLY A 19 6.20 -4.83 2.01
CA GLY A 19 5.49 -3.72 1.38
C GLY A 19 3.97 -3.79 1.41
N TRP A 20 3.36 -2.69 0.96
CA TRP A 20 1.91 -2.55 0.86
C TRP A 20 1.50 -1.77 -0.40
N VAL A 21 0.31 -2.09 -0.89
CA VAL A 21 -0.38 -1.33 -1.93
C VAL A 21 -1.62 -0.67 -1.33
N VAL A 22 -1.76 0.62 -1.61
CA VAL A 22 -2.90 1.45 -1.24
C VAL A 22 -3.58 1.96 -2.51
N TYR A 23 -4.91 1.96 -2.51
CA TYR A 23 -5.67 2.55 -3.61
C TYR A 23 -5.74 4.07 -3.47
N GLY A 24 -5.50 4.79 -4.57
CA GLY A 24 -5.46 6.24 -4.61
C GLY A 24 -4.17 6.83 -4.04
N HIS A 25 -4.21 8.15 -3.82
CA HIS A 25 -3.12 8.89 -3.18
C HIS A 25 -3.62 9.59 -1.90
N PRO A 26 -4.11 8.84 -0.89
CA PRO A 26 -4.46 9.45 0.38
C PRO A 26 -3.22 10.11 1.02
N PRO A 27 -3.41 11.09 1.92
CA PRO A 27 -2.30 11.72 2.62
C PRO A 27 -1.44 10.70 3.38
N ALA A 28 -0.12 10.86 3.36
CA ALA A 28 0.84 9.93 3.99
C ALA A 28 0.46 9.58 5.44
N ARG A 29 0.12 10.59 6.26
CA ARG A 29 -0.36 10.40 7.63
C ARG A 29 -1.51 9.39 7.78
N ARG A 30 -2.42 9.36 6.79
CA ARG A 30 -3.58 8.45 6.80
C ARG A 30 -3.17 7.04 6.40
N ILE A 31 -2.25 6.92 5.45
CA ILE A 31 -1.64 5.64 5.07
C ILE A 31 -0.90 5.04 6.27
N VAL A 32 -0.04 5.81 6.94
CA VAL A 32 0.71 5.34 8.12
C VAL A 32 -0.24 4.95 9.25
N ALA A 33 -1.29 5.73 9.52
CA ALA A 33 -2.29 5.36 10.52
C ALA A 33 -3.01 4.04 10.18
N ALA A 34 -3.32 3.82 8.89
CA ALA A 34 -3.92 2.58 8.40
C ALA A 34 -2.97 1.38 8.57
N LEU A 35 -1.69 1.54 8.22
CA LEU A 35 -0.63 0.55 8.41
C LEU A 35 -0.48 0.14 9.88
N VAL A 36 -0.36 1.13 10.77
CA VAL A 36 -0.23 0.90 12.21
C VAL A 36 -1.46 0.16 12.76
N CYS A 37 -2.67 0.51 12.30
CA CYS A 37 -3.88 -0.20 12.69
C CYS A 37 -3.89 -1.65 12.20
N ALA A 38 -3.51 -1.87 10.94
CA ALA A 38 -3.42 -3.20 10.35
C ALA A 38 -2.39 -4.08 11.10
N ALA A 39 -1.21 -3.55 11.39
CA ALA A 39 -0.17 -4.24 12.16
C ALA A 39 -0.63 -4.58 13.58
N ARG A 40 -1.32 -3.66 14.26
CA ARG A 40 -1.92 -3.93 15.58
C ARG A 40 -2.94 -5.05 15.55
N GLN A 41 -3.82 -5.09 14.54
CA GLN A 41 -4.82 -6.16 14.41
C GLN A 41 -4.20 -7.53 14.10
N ARG A 42 -2.99 -7.56 13.52
CA ARG A 42 -2.25 -8.79 13.21
C ARG A 42 -1.25 -9.19 14.30
N GLY A 43 -1.08 -8.38 15.34
CA GLY A 43 -0.09 -8.60 16.39
C GLY A 43 1.35 -8.23 16.02
N SER A 44 1.60 -7.70 14.81
CA SER A 44 2.93 -7.35 14.30
C SER A 44 3.34 -5.89 14.54
N PHE A 45 2.65 -5.18 15.43
CA PHE A 45 2.96 -3.75 15.68
C PHE A 45 4.35 -3.54 16.29
N ALA A 46 4.82 -4.45 17.14
CA ALA A 46 6.15 -4.35 17.74
C ALA A 46 7.24 -4.43 16.65
N GLU A 47 7.13 -5.42 15.76
CA GLU A 47 8.04 -5.59 14.62
C GLU A 47 8.05 -4.35 13.72
N LEU A 48 6.87 -3.85 13.33
CA LEU A 48 6.78 -2.64 12.51
C LEU A 48 7.46 -1.43 13.17
N ARG A 49 7.22 -1.23 14.47
CA ARG A 49 7.80 -0.12 15.25
C ARG A 49 9.31 -0.23 15.34
N ASP A 50 9.82 -1.45 15.51
CA ASP A 50 11.25 -1.70 15.74
C ASP A 50 12.05 -1.66 14.43
N CYS A 51 11.41 -1.95 13.29
CA CYS A 51 12.04 -1.94 11.98
C CYS A 51 11.94 -0.61 11.24
N CYS A 52 10.89 0.18 11.46
CA CYS A 52 10.59 1.35 10.62
C CYS A 52 10.08 2.55 11.44
N THR A 53 10.60 3.73 11.14
CA THR A 53 10.07 5.01 11.62
C THR A 53 8.92 5.51 10.74
N TYR A 54 8.22 6.56 11.20
CA TYR A 54 7.25 7.27 10.37
C TYR A 54 7.89 7.82 9.08
N MET A 55 9.15 8.27 9.16
CA MET A 55 9.85 8.86 8.01
C MET A 55 10.22 7.78 6.99
N ASP A 56 10.72 6.63 7.44
CA ASP A 56 11.04 5.49 6.56
C ASP A 56 9.79 5.05 5.78
N LEU A 57 8.65 4.94 6.47
CA LEU A 57 7.37 4.63 5.83
C LEU A 57 6.90 5.68 4.84
N CYS A 58 7.25 6.95 5.03
CA CYS A 58 6.90 8.04 4.11
C CYS A 58 7.83 8.09 2.90
N ASP A 59 9.13 7.88 3.12
CA ASP A 59 10.16 7.89 2.09
C ASP A 59 10.00 6.68 1.16
N GLY A 60 9.55 5.55 1.70
CA GLY A 60 9.16 4.36 0.95
C GLY A 60 7.85 4.48 0.15
N MET A 61 7.15 5.63 0.19
CA MET A 61 5.90 5.80 -0.55
C MET A 61 6.14 6.24 -1.99
N GLU A 62 5.67 5.43 -2.94
CA GLU A 62 5.70 5.78 -4.36
C GLU A 62 4.29 5.84 -4.94
N ARG A 63 4.03 6.86 -5.75
CA ARG A 63 2.71 7.12 -6.33
C ARG A 63 2.70 6.72 -7.79
N TRP A 64 1.74 5.89 -8.16
CA TRP A 64 1.61 5.32 -9.48
C TRP A 64 0.24 5.57 -10.07
N TRP A 65 0.21 5.70 -11.40
CA TRP A 65 -1.00 5.50 -12.20
C TRP A 65 -0.83 4.20 -12.94
N VAL A 66 -1.81 3.31 -12.84
CA VAL A 66 -1.64 1.92 -13.30
C VAL A 66 -2.84 1.40 -14.08
N THR A 67 -2.60 0.49 -15.01
CA THR A 67 -3.63 -0.32 -15.68
C THR A 67 -3.47 -1.79 -15.30
N ASP A 68 -4.51 -2.57 -15.61
CA ASP A 68 -4.54 -4.03 -15.45
C ASP A 68 -4.19 -4.51 -14.05
N LEU A 69 -4.56 -3.71 -13.03
CA LEU A 69 -4.38 -4.06 -11.63
C LEU A 69 -5.19 -5.31 -11.30
N SER A 70 -4.49 -6.43 -11.19
CA SER A 70 -5.07 -7.75 -10.96
C SER A 70 -4.26 -8.48 -9.91
N ALA A 71 -4.85 -9.54 -9.34
CA ALA A 71 -4.13 -10.49 -8.51
C ALA A 71 -3.99 -11.78 -9.31
N ASP A 72 -2.82 -12.40 -9.29
CA ASP A 72 -2.65 -13.74 -9.86
C ASP A 72 -3.24 -14.84 -8.94
N THR A 73 -3.01 -16.10 -9.28
CA THR A 73 -3.54 -17.27 -8.55
C THR A 73 -3.00 -17.39 -7.12
N ASP A 74 -1.81 -16.85 -6.87
CA ASP A 74 -1.16 -16.88 -5.57
C ASP A 74 -1.47 -15.61 -4.76
N GLY A 75 -2.07 -14.60 -5.39
CA GLY A 75 -2.52 -13.36 -4.76
C GLY A 75 -1.53 -12.21 -4.90
N PHE A 76 -0.50 -12.36 -5.76
CA PHE A 76 0.40 -11.26 -6.08
C PHE A 76 -0.31 -10.20 -6.91
N LEU A 77 -0.14 -8.95 -6.49
CA LEU A 77 -0.64 -7.83 -7.26
C LEU A 77 0.28 -7.54 -8.44
N CYS A 78 -0.30 -7.59 -9.64
CA CYS A 78 0.34 -7.22 -10.88
C CYS A 78 -0.32 -5.96 -11.44
N TRP A 79 0.49 -5.04 -11.99
CA TRP A 79 0.01 -3.81 -12.61
C TRP A 79 1.01 -3.28 -13.64
N TYR A 80 0.54 -2.43 -14.54
CA TYR A 80 1.41 -1.72 -15.48
C TYR A 80 1.41 -0.22 -15.19
N ALA A 81 2.59 0.36 -14.95
CA ALA A 81 2.75 1.79 -14.75
C ALA A 81 2.42 2.58 -16.03
N ARG A 82 1.75 3.72 -15.85
CA ARG A 82 1.29 4.64 -16.90
C ARG A 82 1.39 6.09 -16.40
N ASP A 83 1.20 7.02 -17.33
CA ASP A 83 1.07 8.44 -17.01
C ASP A 83 -0.30 8.77 -16.40
N ARG A 84 -0.36 9.87 -15.65
CA ARG A 84 -1.56 10.38 -14.95
C ARG A 84 -2.79 10.63 -15.86
N GLY A 85 -2.59 10.84 -17.15
CA GLY A 85 -3.65 11.08 -18.13
C GLY A 85 -4.02 9.86 -18.97
N TYR A 86 -3.37 8.71 -18.75
CA TYR A 86 -3.60 7.54 -19.59
C TYR A 86 -5.03 7.00 -19.40
N PRO A 87 -5.80 6.78 -20.48
CA PRO A 87 -7.17 6.30 -20.38
C PRO A 87 -7.28 4.99 -19.60
N GLY A 88 -8.12 4.98 -18.56
CA GLY A 88 -8.32 3.80 -17.70
C GLY A 88 -7.25 3.59 -16.64
N ALA A 89 -6.23 4.44 -16.55
CA ALA A 89 -5.26 4.36 -15.46
C ALA A 89 -5.90 4.78 -14.13
N VAL A 90 -5.65 3.97 -13.09
CA VAL A 90 -6.13 4.22 -11.73
C VAL A 90 -4.96 4.52 -10.80
N PRO A 91 -5.13 5.41 -9.81
CA PRO A 91 -4.06 5.75 -8.89
C PRO A 91 -3.87 4.66 -7.83
N ILE A 92 -2.61 4.31 -7.54
CA ILE A 92 -2.21 3.51 -6.37
C ILE A 92 -0.99 4.16 -5.70
N THR A 93 -0.77 3.85 -4.42
CA THR A 93 0.45 4.18 -3.70
C THR A 93 1.06 2.88 -3.19
N THR A 94 2.29 2.58 -3.58
CA THR A 94 3.09 1.51 -2.97
C THR A 94 3.82 2.07 -1.76
N ILE A 95 4.07 1.22 -0.76
CA ILE A 95 4.88 1.54 0.41
C ILE A 95 5.85 0.38 0.60
N VAL A 96 7.16 0.65 0.53
CA VAL A 96 8.23 -0.30 0.85
C VAL A 96 9.23 0.45 1.75
N PRO A 97 9.27 0.18 3.07
CA PRO A 97 10.16 0.85 4.03
C PRO A 97 11.65 0.58 3.80
#